data_AF-A0A3E0MNE4-F1
#
_entry.id   AF-A0A3E0MNE4-F1
#
_cell.length_a   1.000
_cell.length_b   1.000
_cell.length_c   1.000
_cell.angle_alpha   90.00
_cell.angle_beta   90.00
_cell.angle_gamma   90.00
#
_symmetry.space_group_name_H-M   'P 1'
#
loop_
_entity.id
_entity.type
_entity.pdbx_description
1 polymer ?
#
loop_
_entity_poly.entity_id
_entity_poly.type
_entity_poly.pdbx_seq_one_letter_code
_entity_poly.pdbx_strand_id
1 'polypeptide(L)'
;MTLGRPGDCIDLATITDTQLLEEPRAVEDLAFDQYAHVLKDRHLKDCLICETAEGYTKIKMTLGTWWVRNEDWIDSNIPTTPPPYLESEGFRFLPDTPYIHHPYNGVSDAAKSLSCTLGACLLQQKLFNKETYEEYVSRVDKHGDSSKATTHLDVLRQMGIPMKFVRDLDASDIKETIDQGRSVPVGLVIKGTPERPRGFTYCILIYGYSDTHWLVHDSVGRADIQRGFWVSNEEGSGEAVTYDIEESRNRIFFGGGCSAFAWLNCQKN
;
A
#
# COMPACT_ATOMS: atom_id res chain seq x y z
N MET A 1 2.24 15.36 -24.84
CA MET A 1 2.97 14.61 -23.79
C MET A 1 4.45 14.65 -24.13
N THR A 2 5.34 14.84 -23.15
CA THR A 2 6.81 14.88 -23.34
C THR A 2 7.43 13.79 -22.48
N LEU A 3 8.32 12.98 -23.04
CA LEU A 3 8.94 11.84 -22.33
C LEU A 3 9.95 12.27 -21.26
N GLY A 4 10.45 13.49 -21.34
CA GLY A 4 11.35 14.11 -20.37
C GLY A 4 11.99 15.36 -20.96
N ARG A 5 13.05 15.87 -20.32
CA ARG A 5 13.81 17.06 -20.75
C ARG A 5 15.18 16.68 -21.29
N PRO A 6 15.75 17.47 -22.22
CA PRO A 6 17.14 17.28 -22.65
C PRO A 6 18.10 17.19 -21.46
N GLY A 7 18.90 16.12 -21.42
CA GLY A 7 19.80 15.79 -20.33
C GLY A 7 19.29 14.69 -19.38
N ASP A 8 18.00 14.37 -19.40
CA ASP A 8 17.43 13.28 -18.60
C ASP A 8 17.88 11.91 -19.15
N CYS A 9 18.10 10.96 -18.25
CA CYS A 9 18.37 9.56 -18.57
C CYS A 9 17.17 8.73 -18.09
N ILE A 10 16.46 8.09 -19.02
CA ILE A 10 15.22 7.37 -18.75
C ILE A 10 15.21 5.98 -19.38
N ASP A 11 14.37 5.08 -18.85
CA ASP A 11 14.10 3.79 -19.46
C ASP A 11 12.75 3.87 -20.15
N LEU A 12 12.68 3.53 -21.43
CA LEU A 12 11.46 3.62 -22.22
C LEU A 12 10.83 2.25 -22.46
N ALA A 13 9.50 2.18 -22.45
CA ALA A 13 8.76 1.00 -22.91
C ALA A 13 7.73 1.38 -23.99
N THR A 14 7.61 0.56 -25.03
CA THR A 14 6.60 0.75 -26.09
C THR A 14 5.22 0.29 -25.63
N ILE A 15 4.19 1.12 -25.84
CA ILE A 15 2.79 0.77 -25.52
C ILE A 15 2.02 0.21 -26.73
N THR A 16 2.55 0.42 -27.93
CA THR A 16 2.05 -0.06 -29.21
C THR A 16 3.22 -0.41 -30.14
N ASP A 17 2.93 -1.10 -31.24
CA ASP A 17 3.89 -1.22 -32.35
C ASP A 17 4.19 0.18 -32.91
N THR A 18 5.47 0.52 -33.04
CA THR A 18 5.97 1.86 -33.36
C THR A 18 7.29 1.79 -34.15
N GLN A 19 7.94 2.93 -34.35
CA GLN A 19 9.20 3.07 -35.09
C GLN A 19 10.19 3.96 -34.32
N LEU A 20 11.47 3.64 -34.49
CA LEU A 20 12.58 4.59 -34.31
C LEU A 20 12.79 5.32 -35.63
N LEU A 21 12.90 6.65 -35.60
CA LEU A 21 12.93 7.49 -36.79
C LEU A 21 14.26 8.25 -36.88
N GLU A 22 14.81 8.42 -38.08
CA GLU A 22 16.00 9.26 -38.30
C GLU A 22 15.65 10.76 -38.17
N GLU A 23 14.42 11.13 -38.53
CA GLU A 23 13.88 12.49 -38.46
C GLU A 23 12.49 12.50 -37.79
N PRO A 24 12.07 13.60 -37.12
CA PRO A 24 10.79 13.68 -36.41
C PRO A 24 9.61 13.96 -37.35
N ARG A 25 9.36 13.05 -38.29
CA ARG A 25 8.25 13.12 -39.25
C ARG A 25 7.59 11.75 -39.43
N ALA A 26 6.41 11.75 -40.04
CA ALA A 26 5.63 10.54 -40.25
C ALA A 26 6.36 9.54 -41.17
N VAL A 27 6.10 8.25 -40.97
CA VAL A 27 6.81 7.16 -41.68
C VAL A 27 6.52 7.18 -43.18
N GLU A 28 5.35 7.69 -43.58
CA GLU A 28 4.95 7.86 -44.97
C GLU A 28 5.86 8.82 -45.75
N ASP A 29 6.53 9.73 -45.03
CA ASP A 29 7.46 10.72 -45.57
C ASP A 29 8.94 10.28 -45.45
N LEU A 30 9.20 9.04 -45.03
CA LEU A 30 10.53 8.48 -44.83
C LEU A 30 10.81 7.33 -45.80
N ALA A 31 12.05 7.26 -46.29
CA ALA A 31 12.51 6.08 -47.01
C ALA A 31 12.64 4.88 -46.04
N PHE A 32 12.56 3.65 -46.57
CA PHE A 32 12.52 2.42 -45.78
C PHE A 32 13.75 2.21 -44.88
N ASP A 33 14.87 2.83 -45.22
CA ASP A 33 16.13 2.80 -44.46
C ASP A 33 16.24 3.90 -43.39
N GLN A 34 15.27 4.81 -43.30
CA GLN A 34 15.28 5.94 -42.36
C GLN A 34 14.47 5.69 -41.09
N TYR A 35 13.99 4.46 -40.90
CA TYR A 35 13.32 4.07 -39.67
C TYR A 35 13.54 2.58 -39.35
N ALA A 36 13.33 2.22 -38.09
CA ALA A 36 13.37 0.85 -37.63
C ALA A 36 12.09 0.51 -36.86
N HIS A 37 11.45 -0.60 -37.20
CA HIS A 37 10.25 -1.07 -36.49
C HIS A 37 10.58 -1.56 -35.09
N VAL A 38 9.72 -1.20 -34.14
CA VAL A 38 9.76 -1.66 -32.75
C VAL A 38 8.39 -2.21 -32.39
N LEU A 39 8.35 -3.46 -31.94
CA LEU A 39 7.10 -4.08 -31.48
C LEU A 39 6.68 -3.49 -30.13
N LYS A 40 5.40 -3.64 -29.80
CA LYS A 40 4.87 -3.40 -28.46
C LYS A 40 5.64 -4.20 -27.38
N ASP A 41 5.65 -3.67 -26.15
CA ASP A 41 6.28 -4.27 -24.96
C ASP A 41 7.81 -4.43 -25.07
N ARG A 42 8.45 -3.55 -25.85
CA ARG A 42 9.91 -3.46 -25.97
C ARG A 42 10.45 -2.40 -25.04
N HIS A 43 11.52 -2.75 -24.34
CA HIS A 43 12.19 -1.89 -23.38
C HIS A 43 13.52 -1.38 -23.94
N LEU A 44 13.72 -0.08 -23.86
CA LEU A 44 14.98 0.59 -24.15
C LEU A 44 15.52 1.18 -22.85
N LYS A 45 16.71 0.76 -22.45
CA LYS A 45 17.34 1.22 -21.21
C LYS A 45 18.33 2.34 -21.46
N ASP A 46 18.55 3.14 -20.41
CA ASP A 46 19.59 4.18 -20.38
C ASP A 46 19.49 5.16 -21.56
N CYS A 47 18.27 5.55 -21.92
CA CYS A 47 18.00 6.47 -23.01
C CYS A 47 18.27 7.91 -22.55
N LEU A 48 19.32 8.52 -23.09
CA LEU A 48 19.60 9.93 -22.88
C LEU A 48 18.73 10.80 -23.80
N ILE A 49 17.89 11.65 -23.22
CA ILE A 49 17.12 12.63 -23.99
C ILE A 49 18.07 13.71 -24.49
N CYS A 50 18.16 13.83 -25.81
CA CYS A 50 19.05 14.78 -26.48
C CYS A 50 18.32 16.07 -26.87
N GLU A 51 17.10 15.94 -27.39
CA GLU A 51 16.33 17.03 -28.00
C GLU A 51 14.84 16.70 -27.99
N THR A 52 13.98 17.71 -28.00
CA THR A 52 12.53 17.54 -28.13
C THR A 52 12.00 18.37 -29.29
N ALA A 53 11.02 17.83 -30.00
CA ALA A 53 10.25 18.50 -31.05
C ALA A 53 8.75 18.29 -30.77
N GLU A 54 7.87 18.95 -31.53
CA GLU A 54 6.43 18.80 -31.33
C GLU A 54 6.00 17.35 -31.58
N GLY A 55 5.61 16.64 -30.51
CA GLY A 55 5.18 15.24 -30.57
C GLY A 55 6.31 14.21 -30.63
N TYR A 56 7.58 14.61 -30.72
CA TYR A 56 8.72 13.71 -30.82
C TYR A 56 9.83 14.02 -29.81
N THR A 57 10.58 13.00 -29.42
CA THR A 57 11.75 13.11 -28.55
C THR A 57 12.93 12.41 -29.21
N LYS A 58 14.08 13.07 -29.24
CA LYS A 58 15.33 12.48 -29.71
C LYS A 58 16.05 11.83 -28.54
N ILE A 59 16.29 10.53 -28.66
CA ILE A 59 16.95 9.72 -27.64
C ILE A 59 18.27 9.16 -28.17
N LYS A 60 19.27 9.07 -27.30
CA LYS A 60 20.53 8.39 -27.56
C LYS A 60 20.60 7.14 -26.69
N MET A 61 20.85 6.01 -27.33
CA MET A 61 20.97 4.68 -26.73
C MET A 61 22.16 3.94 -27.34
N THR A 62 22.45 2.73 -26.87
CA THR A 62 23.54 1.88 -27.38
C THR A 62 23.43 1.62 -28.89
N LEU A 63 22.22 1.51 -29.43
CA LEU A 63 21.94 1.24 -30.84
C LEU A 63 21.93 2.51 -31.73
N GLY A 64 22.31 3.66 -31.18
CA GLY A 64 22.40 4.92 -31.92
C GLY A 64 21.50 6.02 -31.37
N THR A 65 21.30 7.05 -32.19
CA THR A 65 20.47 8.21 -31.85
C THR A 65 19.26 8.23 -32.77
N TRP A 66 18.07 8.27 -32.18
CA TRP A 66 16.81 8.09 -32.90
C TRP A 66 15.77 9.07 -32.36
N TRP A 67 14.83 9.46 -33.21
CA TRP A 67 13.59 10.11 -32.81
C TRP A 67 12.53 9.07 -32.50
N VAL A 68 11.75 9.32 -31.45
CA VAL A 68 10.58 8.52 -31.07
C VAL A 68 9.36 9.43 -30.99
N ARG A 69 8.20 8.89 -31.35
CA ARG A 69 6.92 9.58 -31.21
C ARG A 69 6.42 9.46 -29.77
N ASN A 70 6.22 10.57 -29.08
CA ASN A 70 6.00 10.59 -27.63
C ASN A 70 4.80 9.76 -27.17
N GLU A 71 3.76 9.64 -28.00
CA GLU A 71 2.53 8.92 -27.65
C GLU A 71 2.68 7.39 -27.65
N ASP A 72 3.73 6.85 -28.28
CA ASP A 72 3.94 5.39 -28.37
C ASP A 72 4.81 4.82 -27.24
N TRP A 73 5.33 5.70 -26.37
CA TRP A 73 6.32 5.36 -25.38
C TRP A 73 5.94 5.90 -24.00
N ILE A 74 6.37 5.19 -22.98
CA ILE A 74 6.28 5.60 -21.58
C ILE A 74 7.66 5.56 -20.96
N ASP A 75 7.94 6.47 -20.04
CA ASP A 75 9.07 6.32 -19.13
C ASP A 75 8.74 5.19 -18.15
N SER A 76 9.37 4.03 -18.33
CA SER A 76 9.22 2.86 -17.46
C SER A 76 9.89 3.04 -16.09
N ASN A 77 10.63 4.12 -15.86
CA ASN A 77 11.02 4.55 -14.51
C ASN A 77 9.86 5.24 -13.77
N ILE A 78 8.86 5.73 -14.49
CA ILE A 78 7.66 6.33 -13.92
C ILE A 78 6.56 5.25 -13.88
N PRO A 79 6.09 4.84 -12.69
CA PRO A 79 4.96 3.92 -12.60
C PRO A 79 3.76 4.45 -13.39
N THR A 80 3.26 3.67 -14.33
CA THR A 80 2.16 4.05 -15.25
C THR A 80 0.79 4.13 -14.56
N THR A 81 0.72 3.74 -13.29
CA THR A 81 -0.43 3.94 -12.40
C THR A 81 -0.03 4.98 -11.37
N PRO A 82 -0.89 5.98 -11.07
CA PRO A 82 -0.65 6.83 -9.91
C PRO A 82 -0.41 5.93 -8.70
N PRO A 83 0.52 6.30 -7.80
CA PRO A 83 0.79 5.50 -6.63
C PRO A 83 -0.53 5.24 -5.88
N PRO A 84 -0.70 4.05 -5.29
CA PRO A 84 -1.97 3.70 -4.64
C PRO A 84 -2.17 4.44 -3.30
N TYR A 85 -1.29 5.39 -2.99
CA TYR A 85 -1.27 6.24 -1.81
C TYR A 85 -1.24 7.72 -2.21
N LEU A 86 -1.65 8.58 -1.29
CA LEU A 86 -1.46 10.03 -1.35
C LEU A 86 -0.33 10.45 -0.41
N GLU A 87 0.26 11.60 -0.71
CA GLU A 87 1.22 12.26 0.16
C GLU A 87 0.70 13.65 0.56
N SER A 88 0.64 13.93 1.86
CA SER A 88 0.23 15.23 2.40
C SER A 88 0.83 15.44 3.79
N GLU A 89 1.31 16.66 4.07
CA GLU A 89 1.84 17.05 5.39
C GLU A 89 2.95 16.10 5.92
N GLY A 90 3.75 15.53 5.02
CA GLY A 90 4.82 14.59 5.37
C GLY A 90 4.34 13.16 5.68
N PHE A 91 3.05 12.87 5.48
CA PHE A 91 2.50 11.52 5.54
C PHE A 91 2.30 10.95 4.14
N ARG A 92 2.59 9.67 4.00
CA ARG A 92 2.15 8.80 2.91
C ARG A 92 1.04 7.90 3.41
N PHE A 93 -0.11 7.86 2.75
CA PHE A 93 -1.28 7.12 3.25
C PHE A 93 -2.26 6.68 2.17
N LEU A 94 -3.07 5.67 2.48
CA LEU A 94 -4.10 5.15 1.60
C LEU A 94 -5.38 5.98 1.72
N PRO A 95 -5.83 6.64 0.63
CA PRO A 95 -7.08 7.40 0.66
C PRO A 95 -8.28 6.49 0.89
N ASP A 96 -9.38 7.07 1.37
CA ASP A 96 -10.67 6.39 1.57
C ASP A 96 -10.61 5.11 2.43
N THR A 97 -9.59 4.98 3.29
CA THR A 97 -9.52 3.88 4.25
C THR A 97 -10.61 4.08 5.31
N PRO A 98 -11.63 3.20 5.39
CA PRO A 98 -12.77 3.42 6.26
C PRO A 98 -12.41 3.19 7.73
N TYR A 99 -13.01 3.98 8.61
CA TYR A 99 -13.01 3.74 10.04
C TYR A 99 -14.25 2.93 10.43
N ILE A 100 -14.07 1.89 11.24
CA ILE A 100 -15.17 1.11 11.84
C ILE A 100 -14.93 1.04 13.34
N HIS A 101 -15.84 1.63 14.12
CA HIS A 101 -15.77 1.65 15.57
C HIS A 101 -16.16 0.29 16.19
N HIS A 102 -15.42 -0.14 17.21
CA HIS A 102 -15.75 -1.23 18.12
C HIS A 102 -16.09 -0.63 19.49
N PRO A 103 -17.36 -0.68 19.94
CA PRO A 103 -17.74 -0.17 21.25
C PRO A 103 -16.96 -0.83 22.37
N TYR A 104 -16.34 -0.02 23.24
CA TYR A 104 -15.54 -0.54 24.34
C TYR A 104 -16.41 -1.10 25.47
N ASN A 105 -16.43 -2.43 25.61
CA ASN A 105 -17.12 -3.14 26.69
C ASN A 105 -16.14 -3.78 27.71
N GLY A 106 -14.90 -3.28 27.76
CA GLY A 106 -13.84 -3.78 28.63
C GLY A 106 -12.67 -4.42 27.88
N VAL A 107 -11.55 -4.57 28.58
CA VAL A 107 -10.27 -4.99 28.00
C VAL A 107 -10.32 -6.36 27.33
N SER A 108 -11.09 -7.31 27.87
CA SER A 108 -11.27 -8.63 27.27
C SER A 108 -12.06 -8.59 25.96
N ASP A 109 -12.97 -7.62 25.82
CA ASP A 109 -13.80 -7.47 24.63
C ASP A 109 -13.07 -6.72 23.51
N ALA A 110 -12.11 -5.86 23.87
CA ALA A 110 -11.29 -5.12 22.91
C ALA A 110 -10.59 -6.01 21.87
N ALA A 111 -10.26 -7.27 22.19
CA ALA A 111 -9.67 -8.19 21.21
C ALA A 111 -10.61 -8.53 20.03
N LYS A 112 -11.94 -8.40 20.21
CA LYS A 112 -12.94 -8.60 19.15
C LYS A 112 -13.00 -7.44 18.14
N SER A 113 -12.33 -6.33 18.44
CA SER A 113 -12.10 -5.22 17.49
C SER A 113 -11.45 -5.68 16.18
N LEU A 114 -10.84 -6.86 16.17
CA LEU A 114 -10.31 -7.52 14.99
C LEU A 114 -11.33 -7.61 13.84
N SER A 115 -12.62 -7.85 14.10
CA SER A 115 -13.68 -7.81 13.08
C SER A 115 -13.77 -6.45 12.37
N CYS A 116 -13.71 -5.36 13.14
CA CYS A 116 -13.77 -3.99 12.62
C CYS A 116 -12.50 -3.64 11.83
N THR A 117 -11.34 -3.97 12.39
CA THR A 117 -10.03 -3.69 11.77
C THR A 117 -9.83 -4.46 10.46
N LEU A 118 -10.19 -5.76 10.42
CA LEU A 118 -10.18 -6.54 9.17
C LEU A 118 -11.25 -6.09 8.19
N GLY A 119 -12.46 -5.78 8.66
CA GLY A 119 -13.52 -5.25 7.82
C GLY A 119 -13.09 -3.98 7.09
N ALA A 120 -12.49 -3.03 7.82
CA ALA A 120 -11.96 -1.79 7.25
C ALA A 120 -10.88 -2.05 6.18
N CYS A 121 -9.95 -2.96 6.47
CA CYS A 121 -8.92 -3.40 5.53
C CYS A 121 -9.52 -4.01 4.24
N LEU A 122 -10.54 -4.86 4.37
CA LEU A 122 -11.18 -5.54 3.23
C LEU A 122 -12.07 -4.61 2.39
N LEU A 123 -12.73 -3.64 3.03
CA LEU A 123 -13.47 -2.57 2.35
C LEU A 123 -12.52 -1.65 1.57
N GLN A 124 -11.38 -1.27 2.17
CA GLN A 124 -10.36 -0.45 1.51
C GLN A 124 -9.81 -1.13 0.24
N GLN A 125 -9.62 -2.46 0.29
CA GLN A 125 -9.23 -3.25 -0.87
C GLN A 125 -10.35 -3.52 -1.87
N LYS A 126 -11.58 -3.04 -1.60
CA LYS A 126 -12.78 -3.29 -2.43
C LYS A 126 -13.08 -4.78 -2.61
N LEU A 127 -12.58 -5.63 -1.71
CA LEU A 127 -12.93 -7.05 -1.65
C LEU A 127 -14.29 -7.23 -1.01
N PHE A 128 -14.60 -6.38 -0.03
CA PHE A 128 -15.91 -6.25 0.57
C PHE A 128 -16.58 -4.93 0.18
N ASN A 129 -17.89 -4.94 0.29
CA ASN A 129 -18.79 -3.81 0.43
C ASN A 129 -19.48 -3.91 1.80
N LYS A 130 -20.40 -2.99 2.10
CA LYS A 130 -21.11 -2.98 3.39
C LYS A 130 -21.84 -4.31 3.69
N GLU A 131 -22.55 -4.86 2.72
CA GLU A 131 -23.34 -6.10 2.90
C GLU A 131 -22.44 -7.32 3.17
N THR A 132 -21.37 -7.46 2.39
CA THR A 132 -20.40 -8.56 2.56
C THR A 132 -19.57 -8.42 3.84
N TYR A 133 -19.33 -7.20 4.31
CA TYR A 133 -18.76 -6.96 5.63
C TYR A 133 -19.72 -7.41 6.75
N GLU A 134 -21.00 -7.04 6.69
CA GLU A 134 -22.01 -7.48 7.67
C GLU A 134 -22.16 -9.02 7.67
N GLU A 135 -22.13 -9.63 6.48
CA GLU A 135 -22.12 -11.08 6.34
C GLU A 135 -20.87 -11.71 6.98
N TYR A 136 -19.68 -11.14 6.73
CA TYR A 136 -18.43 -11.60 7.33
C TYR A 136 -18.49 -11.59 8.86
N VAL A 137 -18.95 -10.49 9.47
CA VAL A 137 -19.11 -10.39 10.92
C VAL A 137 -20.07 -11.47 11.43
N SER A 138 -21.23 -11.63 10.76
CA SER A 138 -22.20 -12.68 11.11
C SER A 138 -21.61 -14.10 11.03
N ARG A 139 -20.76 -14.37 10.03
CA ARG A 139 -20.09 -15.67 9.86
C ARG A 139 -19.05 -15.90 10.95
N VAL A 140 -18.25 -14.88 11.29
CA VAL A 140 -17.25 -14.95 12.38
C VAL A 140 -17.94 -15.26 13.71
N ASP A 141 -18.99 -14.52 14.06
CA ASP A 141 -19.72 -14.69 15.32
C ASP A 141 -20.37 -16.08 15.45
N LYS A 142 -20.79 -16.68 14.33
CA LYS A 142 -21.32 -18.06 14.28
C LYS A 142 -20.23 -19.12 14.29
N HIS A 143 -19.05 -18.82 13.75
CA HIS A 143 -17.97 -19.79 13.58
C HIS A 143 -17.22 -20.04 14.89
N GLY A 144 -16.99 -18.98 15.69
CA GLY A 144 -16.29 -19.13 16.96
C GLY A 144 -15.94 -17.81 17.64
N ASP A 145 -14.88 -17.84 18.44
CA ASP A 145 -14.42 -16.69 19.21
C ASP A 145 -13.78 -15.64 18.30
N SER A 146 -14.46 -14.50 18.12
CA SER A 146 -14.05 -13.37 17.29
C SER A 146 -12.84 -12.58 17.83
N SER A 147 -12.28 -12.98 18.98
CA SER A 147 -10.97 -12.47 19.43
C SER A 147 -9.79 -13.24 18.82
N LYS A 148 -10.02 -14.39 18.19
CA LYS A 148 -8.95 -15.28 17.72
C LYS A 148 -8.69 -15.13 16.23
N ALA A 149 -7.44 -14.85 15.87
CA ALA A 149 -7.02 -14.76 14.48
C ALA A 149 -7.38 -16.00 13.64
N THR A 150 -7.33 -17.20 14.22
CA THR A 150 -7.71 -18.45 13.56
C THR A 150 -9.17 -18.46 13.10
N THR A 151 -10.10 -17.96 13.93
CA THR A 151 -11.52 -17.84 13.59
C THR A 151 -11.71 -17.00 12.33
N HIS A 152 -11.03 -15.85 12.26
CA HIS A 152 -11.09 -14.97 11.10
C HIS A 152 -10.47 -15.61 9.86
N LEU A 153 -9.31 -16.26 9.98
CA LEU A 153 -8.65 -16.93 8.86
C LEU A 153 -9.52 -18.05 8.26
N ASP A 154 -10.20 -18.83 9.10
CA ASP A 154 -11.06 -19.92 8.62
C ASP A 154 -12.30 -19.38 7.89
N VAL A 155 -12.92 -18.31 8.40
CA VAL A 155 -14.05 -17.65 7.71
C VAL A 155 -13.60 -16.97 6.42
N LEU A 156 -12.49 -16.23 6.43
CA LEU A 156 -11.95 -15.58 5.24
C LEU A 156 -11.58 -16.60 4.16
N ARG A 157 -11.01 -17.75 4.52
CA ARG A 157 -10.75 -18.86 3.60
C ARG A 157 -12.04 -19.39 2.97
N GLN A 158 -13.11 -19.58 3.76
CA GLN A 158 -14.42 -20.00 3.24
C GLN A 158 -15.05 -18.95 2.31
N MET A 159 -14.71 -17.67 2.50
CA MET A 159 -15.12 -16.56 1.63
C MET A 159 -14.17 -16.34 0.43
N GLY A 160 -13.14 -17.19 0.26
CA GLY A 160 -12.20 -17.09 -0.86
C GLY A 160 -11.19 -15.94 -0.74
N ILE A 161 -11.00 -15.37 0.46
CA ILE A 161 -10.10 -14.24 0.69
C ILE A 161 -8.70 -14.73 1.06
N PRO A 162 -7.65 -14.38 0.29
CA PRO A 162 -6.29 -14.89 0.47
C PRO A 162 -5.49 -14.06 1.50
N MET A 163 -5.73 -14.33 2.79
CA MET A 163 -4.95 -13.73 3.90
C MET A 163 -4.24 -14.79 4.77
N LYS A 164 -3.14 -14.38 5.39
CA LYS A 164 -2.39 -15.13 6.42
C LYS A 164 -2.20 -14.27 7.68
N PHE A 165 -1.91 -14.90 8.80
CA PHE A 165 -1.46 -14.23 10.02
C PHE A 165 0.03 -14.47 10.22
N VAL A 166 0.78 -13.39 10.39
CA VAL A 166 2.25 -13.37 10.53
C VAL A 166 2.63 -12.78 11.89
N ARG A 167 3.85 -13.02 12.37
CA ARG A 167 4.31 -12.59 13.71
C ARG A 167 5.64 -11.86 13.71
N ASP A 168 6.20 -11.67 12.53
CA ASP A 168 7.58 -11.31 12.27
C ASP A 168 7.69 -10.17 11.25
N LEU A 169 6.62 -9.35 11.10
CA LEU A 169 6.74 -8.11 10.34
C LEU A 169 7.57 -7.09 11.12
N ASP A 170 8.33 -6.28 10.40
CA ASP A 170 9.02 -5.09 10.88
C ASP A 170 8.41 -3.82 10.27
N ALA A 171 8.97 -2.67 10.63
CA ALA A 171 8.47 -1.38 10.16
C ALA A 171 8.61 -1.19 8.65
N SER A 172 9.66 -1.73 8.03
CA SER A 172 9.84 -1.69 6.57
C SER A 172 8.75 -2.46 5.86
N ASP A 173 8.39 -3.65 6.33
CA ASP A 173 7.34 -4.45 5.69
C ASP A 173 5.98 -3.74 5.69
N ILE A 174 5.67 -3.04 6.80
CA ILE A 174 4.43 -2.28 6.92
C ILE A 174 4.43 -1.12 5.92
N LYS A 175 5.55 -0.37 5.82
CA LYS A 175 5.71 0.73 4.86
C LYS A 175 5.60 0.25 3.42
N GLU A 176 6.30 -0.83 3.07
CA GLU A 176 6.23 -1.44 1.74
C GLU A 176 4.82 -1.94 1.39
N THR A 177 4.09 -2.50 2.36
CA THR A 177 2.70 -2.95 2.15
C THR A 177 1.77 -1.76 1.86
N ILE A 178 1.97 -0.64 2.56
CA ILE A 178 1.24 0.61 2.30
C ILE A 178 1.61 1.18 0.93
N ASP A 179 2.89 1.17 0.56
CA ASP A 179 3.35 1.62 -0.76
C ASP A 179 2.74 0.78 -1.90
N GLN A 180 2.39 -0.48 -1.62
CA GLN A 180 1.67 -1.39 -2.51
C GLN A 180 0.14 -1.22 -2.49
N GLY A 181 -0.38 -0.23 -1.76
CA GLY A 181 -1.80 0.10 -1.75
C GLY A 181 -2.63 -0.64 -0.70
N ARG A 182 -1.99 -1.23 0.31
CA ARG A 182 -2.64 -2.13 1.27
C ARG A 182 -2.44 -1.68 2.71
N SER A 183 -3.55 -1.51 3.42
CA SER A 183 -3.53 -1.26 4.86
C SER A 183 -3.16 -2.54 5.62
N VAL A 184 -2.60 -2.37 6.82
CA VAL A 184 -2.06 -3.48 7.63
C VAL A 184 -2.72 -3.53 9.00
N PRO A 185 -3.57 -4.55 9.26
CA PRO A 185 -4.08 -4.83 10.60
C PRO A 185 -2.96 -5.38 11.47
N VAL A 186 -2.58 -4.64 12.52
CA VAL A 186 -1.50 -5.01 13.44
C VAL A 186 -2.01 -5.16 14.87
N GLY A 187 -1.41 -6.08 15.61
CA GLY A 187 -1.64 -6.24 17.04
C GLY A 187 -0.93 -5.15 17.84
N LEU A 188 -1.63 -4.55 18.80
CA LEU A 188 -1.09 -3.59 19.75
C LEU A 188 -1.26 -4.11 21.18
N VAL A 189 -0.15 -4.22 21.92
CA VAL A 189 -0.16 -4.58 23.35
C VAL A 189 -0.48 -3.36 24.22
N ILE A 190 -1.61 -3.41 24.92
CA ILE A 190 -2.21 -2.19 25.48
C ILE A 190 -1.84 -1.87 26.93
N LYS A 191 -1.30 -2.80 27.74
CA LYS A 191 -0.91 -2.50 29.13
C LYS A 191 0.60 -2.29 29.28
N GLY A 192 1.00 -1.68 30.39
CA GLY A 192 2.42 -1.42 30.70
C GLY A 192 2.93 -0.13 30.06
N THR A 193 4.24 0.12 30.17
CA THR A 193 4.93 1.25 29.52
C THR A 193 5.54 0.79 28.18
N PRO A 194 5.98 1.71 27.30
CA PRO A 194 6.71 1.37 26.07
C PRO A 194 7.88 0.42 26.29
N GLU A 195 8.61 0.50 27.40
CA GLU A 195 9.78 -0.37 27.65
C GLU A 195 9.39 -1.75 28.18
N ARG A 196 8.19 -1.85 28.76
CA ARG A 196 7.66 -3.07 29.39
C ARG A 196 6.18 -3.29 29.05
N PRO A 197 5.84 -3.39 27.76
CA PRO A 197 4.47 -3.67 27.34
C PRO A 197 4.08 -5.07 27.78
N ARG A 198 2.82 -5.24 28.17
CA ARG A 198 2.28 -6.50 28.68
C ARG A 198 0.77 -6.56 28.56
N GLY A 199 0.21 -7.69 28.93
CA GLY A 199 -1.24 -7.86 29.03
C GLY A 199 -1.84 -8.31 27.72
N PHE A 200 -2.92 -7.65 27.30
CA PHE A 200 -3.74 -8.09 26.18
C PHE A 200 -3.38 -7.33 24.91
N THR A 201 -3.56 -8.01 23.79
CA THR A 201 -3.38 -7.46 22.45
C THR A 201 -4.75 -7.27 21.82
N TYR A 202 -4.95 -6.14 21.15
CA TYR A 202 -6.08 -5.90 20.25
C TYR A 202 -5.54 -5.39 18.91
N CYS A 203 -6.38 -5.23 17.89
CA CYS A 203 -5.91 -4.91 16.54
C CYS A 203 -6.25 -3.47 16.13
N ILE A 204 -5.25 -2.76 15.63
CA ILE A 204 -5.38 -1.43 15.01
C ILE A 204 -5.07 -1.54 13.51
N LEU A 205 -5.55 -0.61 12.70
CA LEU A 205 -5.28 -0.58 11.26
C LEU A 205 -4.28 0.53 10.94
N ILE A 206 -3.08 0.16 10.52
CA ILE A 206 -2.13 1.13 9.98
C ILE A 206 -2.42 1.29 8.48
N TYR A 207 -2.67 2.52 8.05
CA TYR A 207 -2.98 2.83 6.64
C TYR A 207 -2.11 3.94 6.05
N GLY A 208 -1.19 4.48 6.85
CA GLY A 208 -0.20 5.43 6.41
C GLY A 208 0.95 5.57 7.39
N TYR A 209 1.96 6.33 6.99
CA TYR A 209 3.13 6.62 7.80
C TYR A 209 3.80 7.93 7.38
N SER A 210 4.56 8.52 8.30
CA SER A 210 5.59 9.51 8.04
C SER A 210 6.95 8.96 8.47
N ASP A 211 7.97 9.81 8.49
CA ASP A 211 9.29 9.43 9.02
C ASP A 211 9.24 9.01 10.49
N THR A 212 8.33 9.59 11.26
CA THR A 212 8.28 9.43 12.73
C THR A 212 6.97 8.88 13.27
N HIS A 213 5.88 8.86 12.49
CA HIS A 213 4.56 8.46 12.97
C HIS A 213 3.89 7.44 12.05
N TRP A 214 3.13 6.53 12.64
CA TRP A 214 2.08 5.77 11.97
C TRP A 214 0.81 6.61 11.87
N LEU A 215 0.06 6.45 10.78
CA LEU A 215 -1.31 6.93 10.65
C LEU A 215 -2.26 5.73 10.76
N VAL A 216 -3.20 5.83 11.71
CA VAL A 216 -3.89 4.67 12.28
C VAL A 216 -5.39 4.92 12.41
N HIS A 217 -6.18 3.89 12.10
CA HIS A 217 -7.55 3.74 12.59
C HIS A 217 -7.55 2.77 13.77
N ASP A 218 -7.81 3.29 14.96
CA ASP A 218 -7.95 2.51 16.19
C ASP A 218 -9.44 2.29 16.49
N SER A 219 -9.93 1.10 16.15
CA SER A 219 -11.35 0.78 16.24
C SER A 219 -11.90 0.88 17.67
N VAL A 220 -11.08 0.71 18.71
CA VAL A 220 -11.52 0.79 20.12
C VAL A 220 -11.46 2.22 20.67
N GLY A 221 -10.62 3.08 20.08
CA GLY A 221 -10.46 4.49 20.47
C GLY A 221 -8.99 4.89 20.61
N ARG A 222 -8.69 6.16 20.86
CA ARG A 222 -7.28 6.63 20.95
C ARG A 222 -6.52 5.97 22.10
N ALA A 223 -5.54 5.14 21.79
CA ALA A 223 -4.63 4.53 22.77
C ALA A 223 -3.71 5.59 23.41
N ASP A 224 -3.39 5.40 24.68
CA ASP A 224 -2.27 6.07 25.34
C ASP A 224 -1.02 5.19 25.19
N ILE A 225 -0.22 5.47 24.16
CA ILE A 225 0.99 4.68 23.86
C ILE A 225 2.00 4.74 25.03
N GLN A 226 2.02 5.81 25.80
CA GLN A 226 2.97 5.98 26.91
C GLN A 226 2.51 5.27 28.19
N ARG A 227 1.24 5.41 28.55
CA ARG A 227 0.72 4.88 29.83
C ARG A 227 0.01 3.54 29.69
N GLY A 228 -0.31 3.14 28.46
CA GLY A 228 -1.20 2.04 28.17
C GLY A 228 -2.67 2.41 28.38
N PHE A 229 -3.56 1.51 27.96
CA PHE A 229 -5.00 1.77 27.85
C PHE A 229 -5.29 2.90 26.86
N TRP A 230 -6.41 3.58 27.04
CA TRP A 230 -6.93 4.56 26.10
C TRP A 230 -7.00 5.93 26.75
N VAL A 231 -6.66 6.95 25.97
CA VAL A 231 -6.97 8.35 26.27
C VAL A 231 -8.48 8.56 26.16
N SER A 232 -9.12 7.98 25.14
CA SER A 232 -10.56 7.96 24.95
C SER A 232 -10.99 6.69 24.23
N ASN A 233 -12.19 6.22 24.56
CA ASN A 233 -12.89 5.11 23.90
C ASN A 233 -14.22 5.56 23.27
N GLU A 234 -14.43 6.87 23.16
CA GLU A 234 -15.61 7.42 22.50
C GLU A 234 -15.57 7.10 21.00
N GLU A 235 -16.75 6.97 20.39
CA GLU A 235 -16.88 6.77 18.95
C GLU A 235 -16.15 7.89 18.18
N GLY A 236 -15.35 7.50 17.18
CA GLY A 236 -14.54 8.43 16.38
C GLY A 236 -13.23 8.87 17.05
N SER A 237 -13.02 8.61 18.35
CA SER A 237 -11.78 9.05 19.03
C SER A 237 -10.51 8.39 18.48
N GLY A 238 -10.64 7.20 17.87
CA GLY A 238 -9.54 6.48 17.23
C GLY A 238 -9.49 6.64 15.71
N GLU A 239 -10.32 7.50 15.11
CA GLU A 239 -10.30 7.76 13.68
C GLU A 239 -9.10 8.64 13.31
N ALA A 240 -8.30 8.20 12.33
CA ALA A 240 -7.17 8.92 11.76
C ALA A 240 -6.19 9.49 12.82
N VAL A 241 -5.89 8.69 13.85
CA VAL A 241 -4.94 9.06 14.90
C VAL A 241 -3.51 8.79 14.47
N THR A 242 -2.57 9.49 15.09
CA THR A 242 -1.13 9.28 14.87
C THR A 242 -0.48 8.67 16.11
N TYR A 243 0.39 7.70 15.88
CA TYR A 243 1.22 7.07 16.91
C TYR A 243 2.69 7.16 16.52
N ASP A 244 3.54 7.66 17.41
CA ASP A 244 4.98 7.73 17.17
C ASP A 244 5.57 6.32 16.99
N ILE A 245 6.41 6.14 15.96
CA ILE A 245 6.97 4.85 15.55
C ILE A 245 7.89 4.28 16.62
N GLU A 246 8.73 5.11 17.24
CA GLU A 246 9.69 4.67 18.24
C GLU A 246 9.00 4.40 19.58
N GLU A 247 8.08 5.27 20.00
CA GLU A 247 7.33 5.08 21.24
C GLU A 247 6.40 3.86 21.19
N SER A 248 5.78 3.61 20.03
CA SER A 248 4.88 2.46 19.84
C SER A 248 5.62 1.16 19.52
N ARG A 249 6.93 1.21 19.21
CA ARG A 249 7.72 0.09 18.69
C ARG A 249 7.51 -1.19 19.49
N ASN A 250 7.75 -1.15 20.79
CA ASN A 250 7.69 -2.36 21.60
C ASN A 250 6.26 -2.90 21.82
N ARG A 251 5.23 -2.08 21.59
CA ARG A 251 3.82 -2.51 21.68
C ARG A 251 3.33 -3.18 20.40
N ILE A 252 3.77 -2.68 19.25
CA ILE A 252 3.42 -3.20 17.92
C ILE A 252 4.31 -4.41 17.57
N PHE A 253 5.63 -4.27 17.76
CA PHE A 253 6.64 -5.30 17.47
C PHE A 253 6.97 -6.15 18.71
N PHE A 254 5.96 -6.43 19.53
CA PHE A 254 6.13 -7.16 20.79
C PHE A 254 6.68 -8.57 20.56
N GLY A 255 7.81 -8.88 21.20
CA GLY A 255 8.47 -10.18 21.05
C GLY A 255 9.44 -10.28 19.87
N GLY A 256 9.83 -9.15 19.27
CA GLY A 256 10.83 -9.09 18.20
C GLY A 256 10.27 -9.05 16.79
N GLY A 257 8.94 -8.98 16.65
CA GLY A 257 8.22 -8.87 15.39
C GLY A 257 6.77 -8.47 15.61
N CYS A 258 6.12 -7.93 14.57
CA CYS A 258 4.74 -7.51 14.63
C CYS A 258 3.80 -8.66 14.27
N SER A 259 2.83 -8.91 15.15
CA SER A 259 1.70 -9.78 14.88
C SER A 259 0.69 -9.06 13.99
N ALA A 260 0.50 -9.52 12.76
CA ALA A 260 -0.31 -8.83 11.77
C ALA A 260 -1.07 -9.78 10.85
N PHE A 261 -2.11 -9.27 10.22
CA PHE A 261 -2.71 -9.90 9.06
C PHE A 261 -2.01 -9.41 7.80
N ALA A 262 -1.53 -10.34 6.98
CA ALA A 262 -0.84 -10.06 5.73
C ALA A 262 -1.53 -10.75 4.56
N TRP A 263 -1.43 -10.15 3.38
CA TRP A 263 -1.90 -10.74 2.13
C TRP A 263 -0.99 -11.91 1.74
N LEU A 264 -1.52 -12.96 1.09
CA LEU A 264 -0.70 -14.13 0.73
C LEU A 264 0.47 -13.79 -0.20
N ASN A 265 0.34 -12.74 -1.02
CA ASN A 265 1.40 -12.25 -1.92
C ASN A 265 2.32 -11.19 -1.28
N CYS A 266 2.13 -10.79 -0.02
CA CYS A 266 3.16 -10.05 0.72
C CYS A 266 4.37 -10.99 0.88
N GLN A 267 5.46 -10.66 0.18
CA GLN A 267 6.67 -11.46 0.18
C GLN A 267 7.29 -11.47 1.58
N LYS A 268 7.32 -12.66 2.18
CA LYS A 268 8.40 -13.10 3.06
C LYS A 268 8.65 -14.57 2.75
N ASN A 269 9.92 -14.91 2.60
CA ASN A 269 10.41 -16.28 2.47
C ASN A 269 10.04 -17.11 3.70
#